data_AF-A0A6H1PB33-F1
#
_entry.id   AF-A0A6H1PB33-F1
#
_cell.length_a   1.000
_cell.length_b   1.000
_cell.length_c   1.000
_cell.angle_alpha   90.00
_cell.angle_beta   90.00
_cell.angle_gamma   90.00
#
_symmetry.space_group_name_H-M   'P 1'
#
loop_
_entity.id
_entity.type
_entity.pdbx_description
1 polymer ?
#
loop_
_entity_poly.entity_id
_entity_poly.type
_entity_poly.pdbx_seq_one_letter_code
_entity_poly.pdbx_strand_id
1 'polypeptide(L)' 'MSLSDKEITNYLSLKKGYEGEQKSDVWLEGLSEDWHIIYDLLLEYNNSKFQIDTLLISQDTIYPII' A
#
# COMPACT_ATOMS: atom_id res chain seq x y z
N MET A 1 19.33 25.65 -10.59
CA MET A 1 19.61 24.32 -11.17
C MET A 1 18.28 23.76 -11.63
N SER A 2 18.07 23.62 -12.94
CA SER A 2 16.85 23.04 -13.51
C SER A 2 16.96 21.52 -13.50
N LEU A 3 15.93 20.82 -13.04
CA LEU A 3 15.84 19.37 -13.16
C LEU A 3 15.75 19.02 -14.66
N SER A 4 16.44 17.95 -15.06
CA SER A 4 16.25 17.30 -16.35
C SER A 4 14.87 16.65 -16.44
N ASP A 5 14.38 16.40 -17.66
CA ASP A 5 13.08 15.74 -17.87
C ASP A 5 12.99 14.37 -17.19
N LYS A 6 14.12 13.65 -17.09
CA LYS A 6 14.23 12.37 -16.38
C LYS A 6 14.02 12.56 -14.87
N GLU A 7 14.62 13.60 -14.29
CA GLU A 7 14.48 13.90 -12.87
C GLU A 7 13.06 14.37 -12.54
N ILE A 8 12.44 15.16 -13.42
CA ILE A 8 11.02 15.57 -13.27
C ILE A 8 10.12 14.34 -13.30
N THR A 9 10.31 13.44 -14.27
CA THR A 9 9.51 12.21 -14.37
C THR A 9 9.66 11.34 -13.12
N ASN A 10 10.89 11.17 -12.63
CA ASN A 10 11.15 10.40 -11.41
C ASN A 10 10.49 11.04 -10.19
N TYR A 11 10.60 12.36 -10.05
CA TYR A 11 9.97 13.11 -8.97
C TYR A 11 8.44 12.96 -9.00
N LEU A 12 7.82 13.06 -10.17
CA LEU A 12 6.37 12.90 -10.31
C LEU A 12 5.91 11.48 -9.94
N SER A 13 6.67 10.45 -10.28
CA SER A 13 6.37 9.07 -9.87
C SER A 13 6.47 8.89 -8.36
N LEU A 14 7.55 9.37 -7.74
CA LEU A 14 7.74 9.32 -6.28
C LEU A 14 6.64 10.08 -5.54
N LYS A 15 6.30 11.28 -6.02
CA LYS A 15 5.24 12.11 -5.45
C LYS A 15 3.88 11.40 -5.51
N LYS A 16 3.57 10.73 -6.63
CA LYS A 16 2.32 9.95 -6.76
C LYS A 16 2.28 8.77 -5.80
N GLY A 17 3.38 8.05 -5.63
CA GLY A 17 3.47 6.96 -4.64
C GLY A 17 3.20 7.45 -3.23
N TYR A 18 3.90 8.52 -2.82
CA TYR A 18 3.72 9.15 -1.52
C TYR A 18 2.29 9.64 -1.26
N GLU A 19 1.67 10.31 -2.23
CA GLU A 19 0.26 10.74 -2.12
C GLU A 19 -0.71 9.56 -2.05
N GLY A 20 -0.35 8.41 -2.63
CA GLY A 20 -1.12 7.17 -2.53
C GLY A 20 -1.04 6.57 -1.12
N GLU A 21 0.17 6.47 -0.57
CA GLU A 21 0.41 5.99 0.81
C GLU A 21 -0.32 6.86 1.83
N GLN A 22 -0.22 8.19 1.73
CA GLN A 22 -0.93 9.12 2.63
C GLN A 22 -2.45 8.95 2.59
N LYS A 23 -3.02 8.68 1.40
CA LYS A 23 -4.46 8.42 1.27
C LYS A 23 -4.84 7.07 1.88
N SER A 24 -4.01 6.06 1.69
CA SER A 24 -4.19 4.74 2.30
C SER A 24 -4.24 4.86 3.82
N ASP A 25 -3.29 5.57 4.43
CA ASP A 25 -3.27 5.80 5.88
C ASP A 25 -4.56 6.45 6.37
N VAL A 26 -5.04 7.50 5.69
CA VAL A 26 -6.31 8.18 6.05
C VAL A 26 -7.53 7.27 5.86
N TRP A 27 -7.53 6.35 4.88
CA TRP A 27 -8.63 5.40 4.72
C TRP A 27 -8.68 4.35 5.83
N LEU A 28 -7.51 4.03 6.41
CA LEU A 28 -7.38 3.09 7.52
C LEU A 28 -7.68 3.76 8.87
N GLU A 29 -7.53 5.08 8.96
CA GLU A 29 -7.97 5.86 10.12
C GLU A 29 -9.49 5.71 10.32
N GLY A 30 -9.90 5.16 11.47
CA GLY A 30 -11.31 5.00 11.84
C GLY A 30 -11.89 3.59 11.62
N LEU A 31 -11.08 2.62 11.20
CA LEU A 31 -11.44 1.21 11.32
C LEU A 31 -11.69 0.85 12.80
N SER A 32 -12.77 0.11 13.08
CA SER A 32 -13.10 -0.32 14.46
C SER A 32 -12.04 -1.28 15.02
N GLU A 33 -12.05 -1.51 16.33
CA GLU A 33 -11.13 -2.45 17.00
C GLU A 33 -11.24 -3.90 16.49
N ASP A 34 -12.26 -4.22 15.69
CA ASP A 34 -12.50 -5.56 15.12
C ASP A 34 -11.65 -5.88 13.88
N TRP A 35 -10.83 -4.94 13.43
CA TRP A 35 -9.96 -5.08 12.26
C TRP A 35 -8.51 -5.38 12.68
N HIS A 36 -7.92 -6.39 12.05
CA HIS A 36 -6.48 -6.62 12.09
C HIS A 36 -5.84 -6.12 10.80
N ILE A 37 -4.82 -5.29 10.94
CA ILE A 37 -4.09 -4.68 9.82
C ILE A 37 -2.66 -5.25 9.81
N ILE A 38 -2.23 -5.80 8.68
CA ILE A 38 -0.88 -6.31 8.47
C ILE A 38 -0.27 -5.56 7.29
N TYR A 39 0.90 -4.96 7.50
CA TYR A 39 1.65 -4.24 6.48
C TYR A 39 2.79 -5.09 5.92
N ASP A 40 3.15 -4.85 4.65
CA ASP A 40 4.31 -5.45 3.97
C ASP A 40 4.36 -6.98 4.06
N LEU A 41 3.25 -7.64 3.68
CA LEU A 41 3.13 -9.09 3.74
C LEU A 41 3.64 -9.73 2.44
N LEU A 42 4.70 -10.51 2.53
CA LEU A 42 5.12 -11.43 1.48
C LEU A 42 4.53 -12.82 1.72
N LEU A 43 3.54 -13.20 0.91
CA LEU A 43 2.91 -14.51 0.95
C LEU A 43 3.52 -15.43 -0.11
N GLU A 44 3.93 -16.63 0.28
CA GLU A 44 4.36 -17.67 -0.65
C GLU A 44 3.35 -18.81 -0.68
N TYR A 45 2.81 -19.09 -1.87
CA TYR A 45 1.88 -20.19 -2.09
C TYR A 45 2.13 -20.84 -3.45
N ASN A 46 2.23 -22.17 -3.48
CA ASN A 46 2.48 -22.93 -4.69
C ASN A 46 3.64 -22.38 -5.55
N ASN A 47 4.79 -22.15 -4.91
CA ASN A 47 6.01 -21.58 -5.52
C ASN A 47 5.82 -20.18 -6.15
N SER A 48 4.70 -19.51 -5.88
CA SER A 48 4.40 -18.15 -6.31
C SER A 48 4.48 -17.20 -5.12
N LYS A 49 5.09 -16.03 -5.34
CA LYS A 49 5.24 -14.99 -4.33
C LYS A 49 4.26 -13.85 -4.61
N PHE A 50 3.53 -13.44 -3.59
CA PHE A 50 2.58 -12.33 -3.63
C PHE A 50 3.04 -11.30 -2.62
N GLN A 51 3.30 -10.08 -3.08
CA GLN A 51 3.50 -8.93 -2.20
C GLN A 51 2.15 -8.25 -1.99
N ILE A 52 1.81 -8.04 -0.73
CA ILE A 52 0.59 -7.35 -0.31
C ILE A 52 1.03 -6.17 0.54
N ASP A 53 0.82 -4.96 0.03
CA ASP A 53 1.24 -3.73 0.71
C ASP A 53 0.45 -3.54 2.02
N THR A 54 -0.85 -3.87 2.04
CA THR A 54 -1.68 -3.85 3.25
C THR A 54 -2.77 -4.91 3.19
N LEU A 55 -2.85 -5.74 4.25
CA LEU A 55 -3.87 -6.76 4.44
C LEU A 55 -4.79 -6.38 5.60
N LEU A 56 -6.10 -6.34 5.31
CA LEU A 56 -7.15 -6.12 6.30
C LEU A 56 -7.92 -7.40 6.55
N ILE A 57 -8.03 -7.78 7.83
CA ILE A 57 -8.76 -8.96 8.28
C ILE A 57 -9.86 -8.49 9.23
N SER A 58 -11.11 -8.62 8.80
CA SER A 58 -12.28 -8.56 9.68
C SER A 58 -12.66 -9.98 10.08
N GLN A 59 -13.37 -10.15 11.21
CA GLN A 59 -13.73 -11.47 11.77
C GLN A 59 -14.44 -12.41 10.77
N ASP A 60 -15.00 -11.89 9.66
CA ASP A 60 -15.66 -12.69 8.62
C ASP A 60 -15.10 -12.53 7.18
N THR A 61 -14.20 -11.58 6.89
CA THR A 61 -13.75 -11.32 5.49
C THR A 61 -12.34 -10.73 5.40
N ILE A 62 -11.56 -11.25 4.44
CA ILE A 62 -10.23 -10.77 4.07
C ILE A 62 -10.34 -9.88 2.83
N TYR A 63 -9.84 -8.64 2.90
CA TYR A 63 -9.77 -7.71 1.77
C TYR A 63 -8.31 -7.44 1.39
N PRO A 64 -7.82 -7.93 0.23
CA PRO A 64 -6.51 -7.56 -0.28
C PRO A 64 -6.59 -6.22 -1.03
N ILE A 65 -5.77 -5.26 -0.63
CA ILE A 65 -5.53 -4.02 -1.38
C ILE A 65 -4.23 -4.22 -2.17
N ILE A 66 -4.28 -3.96 -3.48
CA ILE A 66 -3.20 -4.10 -4.47
C ILE A 66 -2.83 -2.74 -5.05
#